data_AF-A0A8A1LE37-F1
#
_entry.id   AF-A0A8A1LE37-F1
#
_cell.length_a   1.000
_cell.length_b   1.000
_cell.length_c   1.000
_cell.angle_alpha   90.00
_cell.angle_beta   90.00
_cell.angle_gamma   90.00
#
_symmetry.space_group_name_H-M   'P 1'
#
loop_
_entity.id
_entity.type
_entity.pdbx_description
1 polymer ?
#
loop_
_entity_poly.entity_id
_entity_poly.type
_entity_poly.pdbx_seq_one_letter_code
_entity_poly.pdbx_strand_id
1 'polypeptide(L)'
;MPWGWVTFVDFSSTEHQIVATNISFANGIVMTPTGKEVIVASSGHDAVYIYQRDSETNSLSGTHETVHVNFDHSLDISDPTVFDADGRFLRGLTVGGHPSIIKLVQAVHNPESVKAPSWVAEIRRGAGVDPAPCPAAPQQPKFYARTLYQSNGEHFSTSTTGALDSKRGRLLVASLYGKGILDISWKV
;
A
#
# COMPACT_ATOMS: atom_id res chain seq x y z
N MET A 1 -13.44 9.55 -6.26
CA MET A 1 -13.72 9.01 -7.62
C MET A 1 -14.13 7.55 -7.46
N PRO A 2 -15.43 7.22 -7.40
CA PRO A 2 -15.88 5.84 -7.06
C PRO A 2 -15.74 4.83 -8.22
N TRP A 3 -15.28 5.27 -9.38
CA TRP A 3 -15.27 4.51 -10.63
C TRP A 3 -13.89 3.95 -10.99
N GLY A 4 -13.03 3.62 -10.02
CA GLY A 4 -11.76 2.96 -10.33
C GLY A 4 -11.94 1.49 -10.70
N TRP A 5 -10.98 0.96 -11.46
CA TRP A 5 -10.99 -0.44 -11.92
C TRP A 5 -9.56 -0.97 -12.02
N VAL A 6 -9.45 -2.30 -12.16
CA VAL A 6 -8.22 -2.98 -12.54
C VAL A 6 -8.41 -3.58 -13.93
N THR A 7 -7.45 -3.35 -14.81
CA THR A 7 -7.40 -3.96 -16.14
C THR A 7 -6.19 -4.88 -16.23
N PHE A 8 -6.42 -6.12 -16.64
CA PHE A 8 -5.37 -6.98 -17.14
C PHE A 8 -5.10 -6.63 -18.61
N VAL A 9 -3.83 -6.43 -18.96
CA VAL A 9 -3.39 -6.13 -20.32
C VAL A 9 -2.34 -7.18 -20.70
N ASP A 10 -2.59 -7.90 -21.77
CA ASP A 10 -1.62 -8.83 -22.35
C ASP A 10 -0.82 -8.11 -23.45
N PHE A 11 0.46 -7.89 -23.21
CA PHE A 11 1.34 -7.22 -24.19
C PHE A 11 1.81 -8.14 -25.32
N SER A 12 1.57 -9.45 -25.23
CA SER A 12 1.81 -10.39 -26.34
C SER A 12 0.68 -10.40 -27.36
N SER A 13 -0.48 -9.85 -27.00
CA SER A 13 -1.63 -9.64 -27.86
C SER A 13 -2.09 -8.16 -27.80
N THR A 14 -3.24 -7.85 -28.41
CA THR A 14 -3.90 -6.54 -28.23
C THR A 14 -5.10 -6.64 -27.27
N GLU A 15 -5.19 -7.74 -26.52
CA GLU A 15 -6.33 -8.02 -25.65
C GLU A 15 -6.17 -7.35 -24.28
N HIS A 16 -7.29 -6.88 -23.75
CA HIS A 16 -7.38 -6.34 -22.41
C HIS A 16 -8.72 -6.73 -21.78
N GLN A 17 -8.72 -6.90 -20.47
CA GLN A 17 -9.91 -7.26 -19.72
C GLN A 17 -9.99 -6.43 -18.44
N ILE A 18 -11.14 -5.81 -18.19
CA ILE A 18 -11.44 -5.25 -16.88
C ILE A 18 -11.75 -6.41 -15.94
N VAL A 19 -10.92 -6.57 -14.90
CA VAL A 19 -10.98 -7.72 -13.98
C VAL A 19 -11.48 -7.36 -12.59
N ALA A 20 -11.56 -6.06 -12.26
CA ALA A 20 -12.27 -5.56 -11.07
C ALA A 20 -12.77 -4.13 -11.33
N THR A 21 -13.88 -3.74 -10.70
CA THR A 21 -14.49 -2.39 -10.82
C THR A 21 -14.95 -1.89 -9.45
N ASN A 22 -15.49 -0.67 -9.40
CA ASN A 22 -16.01 -0.03 -8.18
C ASN A 22 -14.97 0.15 -7.07
N ILE A 23 -13.72 0.39 -7.45
CA ILE A 23 -12.63 0.67 -6.51
C ILE A 23 -12.53 2.18 -6.34
N SER A 24 -12.82 2.68 -5.14
CA SER A 24 -12.88 4.13 -4.90
C SER A 24 -11.47 4.70 -4.90
N PHE A 25 -11.16 5.50 -5.93
CA PHE A 25 -9.84 6.08 -6.16
C PHE A 25 -8.72 5.02 -6.13
N ALA A 26 -8.82 4.03 -7.03
CA ALA A 26 -7.78 3.03 -7.25
C ALA A 26 -6.43 3.71 -7.54
N ASN A 27 -5.41 3.42 -6.74
CA ASN A 27 -4.13 4.14 -6.78
C ASN A 27 -2.95 3.17 -6.91
N GLY A 28 -2.52 2.54 -5.81
CA GLY A 28 -1.52 1.48 -5.82
C GLY A 28 -2.09 0.13 -6.27
N ILE A 29 -1.31 -0.62 -7.05
CA ILE A 29 -1.58 -2.02 -7.39
C ILE A 29 -0.29 -2.82 -7.34
N VAL A 30 -0.34 -4.01 -6.73
CA VAL A 30 0.76 -4.97 -6.68
C VAL A 30 0.22 -6.38 -6.82
N MET A 31 1.08 -7.28 -7.27
CA MET A 31 0.78 -8.70 -7.38
C MET A 31 1.80 -9.47 -6.54
N THR A 32 1.37 -10.53 -5.84
CA THR A 32 2.34 -11.37 -5.13
C THR A 32 3.28 -12.05 -6.12
N PRO A 33 4.50 -12.46 -5.71
CA PRO A 33 5.47 -13.07 -6.62
C PRO A 33 4.97 -14.32 -7.34
N THR A 34 4.04 -15.07 -6.74
CA THR A 34 3.42 -16.24 -7.37
C THR A 34 2.28 -15.90 -8.33
N GLY A 35 1.87 -14.63 -8.39
CA GLY A 35 0.78 -14.18 -9.25
C GLY A 35 -0.62 -14.56 -8.76
N LYS A 36 -0.76 -15.17 -7.57
CA LYS A 36 -2.04 -15.68 -7.07
C LYS A 36 -2.89 -14.64 -6.34
N GLU A 37 -2.29 -13.55 -5.86
CA GLU A 37 -3.04 -12.45 -5.26
C GLU A 37 -2.71 -11.14 -5.96
N VAL A 38 -3.74 -10.36 -6.24
CA VAL A 38 -3.64 -8.97 -6.71
C VAL A 38 -4.18 -8.09 -5.61
N ILE A 39 -3.37 -7.12 -5.19
CA ILE A 39 -3.67 -6.21 -4.10
C ILE A 39 -3.81 -4.81 -4.69
N VAL A 40 -4.90 -4.13 -4.34
CA VAL A 40 -5.26 -2.81 -4.88
C VAL A 40 -5.57 -1.86 -3.73
N ALA A 41 -4.98 -0.68 -3.73
CA ALA A 41 -5.32 0.38 -2.81
C ALA A 41 -6.58 1.10 -3.30
N SER A 42 -7.51 1.35 -2.39
CA SER A 42 -8.74 2.08 -2.62
C SER A 42 -8.70 3.34 -1.76
N SER A 43 -7.90 4.33 -2.17
CA SER A 43 -7.62 5.53 -1.37
C SER A 43 -8.87 6.32 -0.96
N GLY A 44 -9.98 6.17 -1.70
CA GLY A 44 -11.25 6.80 -1.36
C GLY A 44 -12.07 6.07 -0.29
N HIS A 45 -11.62 4.89 0.14
CA HIS A 45 -12.22 4.07 1.21
C HIS A 45 -11.26 3.77 2.37
N ASP A 46 -10.05 4.34 2.36
CA ASP A 46 -9.04 4.11 3.40
C ASP A 46 -8.81 2.59 3.59
N ALA A 47 -8.58 1.88 2.47
CA ALA A 47 -8.64 0.44 2.44
C ALA A 47 -7.84 -0.21 1.31
N VAL A 48 -7.20 -1.32 1.62
CA VAL A 48 -6.54 -2.19 0.65
C VAL A 48 -7.41 -3.43 0.38
N TYR A 49 -7.64 -3.75 -0.89
CA TYR A 49 -8.40 -4.91 -1.35
C TYR A 49 -7.45 -6.00 -1.84
N ILE A 50 -7.66 -7.23 -1.38
CA ILE A 50 -6.87 -8.41 -1.75
C ILE A 50 -7.77 -9.37 -2.51
N TYR A 51 -7.53 -9.49 -3.81
CA TYR A 51 -8.22 -10.41 -4.71
C TYR A 51 -7.41 -11.68 -4.92
N GLN A 52 -8.08 -12.83 -5.02
CA GLN A 52 -7.44 -14.02 -5.57
C GLN A 52 -7.45 -13.89 -7.10
N ARG A 53 -6.35 -14.26 -7.75
CA ARG A 53 -6.21 -14.28 -9.21
C ARG A 53 -6.10 -15.71 -9.69
N ASP A 54 -6.90 -16.06 -10.68
CA ASP A 54 -6.69 -17.25 -11.49
C ASP A 54 -5.54 -16.99 -12.47
N SER A 55 -4.46 -17.77 -12.34
CA SER A 55 -3.26 -17.60 -13.17
C SER A 55 -3.44 -18.02 -14.62
N GLU A 56 -4.42 -18.87 -14.91
CA GLU A 56 -4.71 -19.34 -16.27
C GLU A 56 -5.55 -18.31 -17.04
N THR A 57 -6.55 -17.73 -16.37
CA THR A 57 -7.51 -16.81 -17.01
C THR A 57 -7.25 -15.34 -16.74
N ASN A 58 -6.34 -15.00 -15.82
CA ASN A 58 -6.13 -13.64 -15.29
C ASN A 58 -7.33 -13.01 -14.58
N SER A 59 -8.42 -13.76 -14.36
CA SER A 59 -9.60 -13.26 -13.69
C SER A 59 -9.35 -13.08 -12.19
N LEU A 60 -9.95 -12.03 -11.61
CA LEU A 60 -9.97 -11.84 -10.16
C LEU A 60 -11.24 -12.44 -9.54
N SER A 61 -11.15 -12.88 -8.30
CA SER A 61 -12.30 -13.35 -7.53
C SER A 61 -13.37 -12.27 -7.42
N GLY A 62 -14.65 -12.65 -7.50
CA GLY A 62 -15.79 -11.72 -7.38
C GLY A 62 -15.91 -11.06 -6.00
N THR A 63 -15.20 -11.56 -4.99
CA THR A 63 -15.05 -10.96 -3.67
C THR A 63 -13.56 -10.73 -3.36
N HIS A 64 -13.29 -9.86 -2.39
CA HIS A 64 -11.94 -9.57 -1.91
C HIS A 64 -11.91 -9.56 -0.38
N GLU A 65 -10.72 -9.80 0.19
CA GLU A 65 -10.47 -9.43 1.58
C GLU A 65 -10.17 -7.92 1.64
N THR A 66 -10.50 -7.29 2.77
CA THR A 66 -10.30 -5.86 2.98
C THR A 66 -9.42 -5.63 4.20
N VAL A 67 -8.42 -4.76 4.05
CA VAL A 67 -7.61 -4.24 5.15
C VAL A 67 -7.85 -2.76 5.25
N HIS A 68 -8.52 -2.33 6.30
CA HIS A 68 -8.70 -0.90 6.58
C HIS A 68 -7.39 -0.31 7.08
N VAL A 69 -6.98 0.81 6.50
CA VAL A 69 -5.76 1.54 6.81
C VAL A 69 -6.06 3.03 6.71
N ASN A 70 -5.46 3.87 7.54
CA ASN A 70 -5.83 5.30 7.53
C ASN A 70 -5.16 6.10 6.39
N PHE A 71 -4.51 5.40 5.45
CA PHE A 71 -3.75 5.95 4.33
C PHE A 71 -3.38 4.80 3.37
N ASP A 72 -3.65 4.96 2.08
CA ASP A 72 -3.32 3.93 1.08
C ASP A 72 -3.20 4.56 -0.31
N HIS A 73 -2.03 5.14 -0.59
CA HIS A 73 -1.78 5.78 -1.88
C HIS A 73 -0.96 4.88 -2.79
N SER A 74 0.08 4.24 -2.27
CA SER A 74 0.80 3.20 -3.02
C SER A 74 1.01 1.93 -2.21
N LEU A 75 1.33 0.87 -2.94
CA LEU A 75 1.62 -0.45 -2.44
C LEU A 75 2.97 -0.88 -2.99
N ASP A 76 3.77 -1.57 -2.17
CA ASP A 76 4.96 -2.28 -2.63
C ASP A 76 5.07 -3.65 -1.95
N ILE A 77 5.68 -4.60 -2.66
CA ILE A 77 5.97 -5.94 -2.18
C ILE A 77 7.36 -6.30 -2.72
N SER A 78 8.39 -5.96 -1.94
CA SER A 78 9.79 -6.10 -2.36
C SER A 78 10.54 -7.24 -1.68
N ASP A 79 10.03 -7.78 -0.57
CA ASP A 79 10.66 -8.90 0.14
C ASP A 79 10.05 -10.24 -0.34
N PRO A 80 10.73 -11.05 -1.17
CA PRO A 80 10.23 -12.33 -1.66
C PRO A 80 10.17 -13.42 -0.58
N THR A 81 10.70 -13.19 0.64
CA THR A 81 10.86 -14.25 1.66
C THR A 81 9.71 -14.34 2.65
N VAL A 82 8.68 -13.53 2.46
CA VAL A 82 7.60 -13.36 3.43
C VAL A 82 6.25 -13.84 2.91
N PHE A 83 6.26 -14.90 2.10
CA PHE A 83 5.07 -15.57 1.58
C PHE A 83 4.91 -16.96 2.21
N ASP A 84 3.68 -17.45 2.22
CA ASP A 84 3.39 -18.85 2.51
C ASP A 84 3.73 -19.76 1.31
N ALA A 85 3.58 -21.07 1.49
CA ALA A 85 3.84 -22.06 0.44
C ALA A 85 2.94 -21.89 -0.80
N ASP A 86 1.78 -21.24 -0.64
CA ASP A 86 0.86 -20.93 -1.73
C ASP A 86 1.22 -19.61 -2.42
N GLY A 87 2.13 -18.83 -1.86
CA GLY A 87 2.56 -17.54 -2.38
C GLY A 87 1.70 -16.35 -1.97
N ARG A 88 0.88 -16.52 -0.91
CA ARG A 88 0.18 -15.40 -0.28
C ARG A 88 1.14 -14.67 0.63
N PHE A 89 1.04 -13.34 0.68
CA PHE A 89 1.90 -12.59 1.59
C PHE A 89 1.52 -12.88 3.04
N LEU A 90 2.50 -13.17 3.89
CA LEU A 90 2.34 -13.25 5.34
C LEU A 90 2.62 -11.89 5.98
N ARG A 91 3.59 -11.17 5.43
CA ARG A 91 4.01 -9.82 5.78
C ARG A 91 4.69 -9.17 4.57
N GLY A 92 5.26 -7.98 4.71
CA GLY A 92 6.05 -7.30 3.67
C GLY A 92 5.27 -6.54 2.61
N LEU A 93 3.93 -6.61 2.61
CA LEU A 93 3.12 -5.66 1.85
C LEU A 93 3.25 -4.29 2.52
N THR A 94 3.99 -3.37 1.90
CA THR A 94 4.11 -2.01 2.37
C THR A 94 3.01 -1.14 1.77
N VAL A 95 2.45 -0.28 2.61
CA VAL A 95 1.46 0.73 2.23
C VAL A 95 2.06 2.08 2.57
N GLY A 96 2.14 2.95 1.57
CA GLY A 96 2.66 4.31 1.71
C GLY A 96 1.57 5.34 1.49
N GLY A 97 1.61 6.43 2.26
CA GLY A 97 0.58 7.45 2.14
C GLY A 97 0.63 8.56 3.16
N HIS A 98 -0.47 9.32 3.22
CA HIS A 98 -0.68 10.35 4.21
C HIS A 98 -2.09 10.25 4.82
N PRO A 99 -2.25 10.37 6.15
CA PRO A 99 -3.53 10.25 6.84
C PRO A 99 -4.40 11.53 6.77
N SER A 100 -4.01 12.55 5.99
CA SER A 100 -4.77 13.81 5.93
C SER A 100 -4.94 14.29 4.49
N ILE A 101 -6.10 13.98 3.91
CA ILE A 101 -6.45 14.44 2.56
C ILE A 101 -6.54 15.97 2.47
N ILE A 102 -7.03 16.64 3.53
CA ILE A 102 -7.13 18.11 3.58
C ILE A 102 -5.75 18.74 3.48
N LYS A 103 -4.79 18.28 4.30
CA LYS A 103 -3.41 18.80 4.25
C LYS A 103 -2.71 18.43 2.95
N LEU A 104 -2.99 17.27 2.36
CA LEU A 104 -2.47 16.95 1.04
C LEU A 104 -2.97 17.96 0.01
N VAL A 105 -4.29 18.19 -0.07
CA VAL A 105 -4.88 19.15 -1.03
C VAL A 105 -4.30 20.56 -0.82
N GLN A 106 -4.05 20.97 0.42
CA GLN A 106 -3.35 22.22 0.71
C GLN A 106 -1.90 22.21 0.19
N ALA A 107 -1.18 21.10 0.36
CA ALA A 107 0.18 20.92 -0.15
C ALA A 107 0.26 20.88 -1.68
N VAL A 108 -0.79 20.44 -2.38
CA VAL A 108 -0.87 20.55 -3.87
C VAL A 108 -0.69 22.01 -4.31
N HIS A 109 -1.32 22.94 -3.58
CA HIS A 109 -1.31 24.36 -3.95
C HIS A 109 -0.10 25.09 -3.39
N ASN A 110 0.45 24.65 -2.26
CA ASN A 110 1.58 25.30 -1.58
C ASN A 110 2.55 24.25 -0.97
N PRO A 111 3.30 23.52 -1.81
CA PRO A 111 4.06 22.35 -1.37
C PRO A 111 5.23 22.68 -0.43
N GLU A 112 5.76 23.90 -0.49
CA GLU A 112 6.87 24.32 0.37
C GLU A 112 6.43 24.82 1.76
N SER A 113 5.17 25.25 1.90
CA SER A 113 4.67 25.85 3.15
C SER A 113 3.76 24.92 3.94
N VAL A 114 3.10 23.97 3.29
CA VAL A 114 2.18 23.03 3.94
C VAL A 114 2.88 21.71 4.23
N LYS A 115 2.93 21.36 5.52
CA LYS A 115 3.48 20.11 6.01
C LYS A 115 2.37 19.08 6.21
N ALA A 116 2.13 18.27 5.19
CA ALA A 116 1.22 17.14 5.28
C ALA A 116 1.92 15.92 5.93
N PRO A 117 1.23 15.13 6.76
CA PRO A 117 1.83 13.98 7.43
C PRO A 117 2.29 12.89 6.44
N SER A 118 3.18 12.02 6.88
CA SER A 118 3.76 10.94 6.07
C SER A 118 3.82 9.64 6.87
N TRP A 119 3.13 8.61 6.39
CA TRP A 119 3.02 7.33 7.07
C TRP A 119 3.38 6.20 6.09
N VAL A 120 4.11 5.21 6.62
CA VAL A 120 4.39 3.94 5.93
C VAL A 120 4.15 2.81 6.93
N ALA A 121 3.40 1.80 6.52
CA ALA A 121 3.16 0.60 7.31
C ALA A 121 3.37 -0.68 6.51
N GLU A 122 3.66 -1.76 7.22
CA GLU A 122 3.68 -3.12 6.70
C GLU A 122 2.38 -3.83 7.10
N ILE A 123 1.62 -4.31 6.12
CA ILE A 123 0.44 -5.13 6.35
C ILE A 123 0.87 -6.58 6.54
N ARG A 124 0.29 -7.19 7.56
CA ARG A 124 0.62 -8.55 7.98
C ARG A 124 -0.66 -9.34 8.20
N ARG A 125 -0.65 -10.62 7.80
CA ARG A 125 -1.74 -11.56 8.08
C ARG A 125 -1.70 -12.01 9.54
N GLY A 126 -2.87 -12.27 10.09
CA GLY A 126 -3.09 -12.68 11.48
C GLY A 126 -3.44 -11.53 12.41
N ALA A 127 -3.61 -11.86 13.69
CA ALA A 127 -3.84 -10.89 14.75
C ALA A 127 -2.50 -10.32 15.23
N GLY A 128 -2.47 -9.01 15.48
CA GLY A 128 -1.31 -8.31 16.00
C GLY A 128 -1.68 -6.92 16.52
N VAL A 129 -0.72 -6.26 17.16
CA VAL A 129 -0.87 -4.90 17.68
C VAL A 129 0.23 -4.04 17.07
N ASP A 130 -0.15 -2.88 16.55
CA ASP A 130 0.79 -1.87 16.11
C ASP A 130 1.41 -1.19 17.34
N PRO A 131 2.74 -1.30 17.59
CA PRO A 131 3.35 -0.68 18.76
C PRO A 131 3.52 0.84 18.60
N ALA A 132 3.20 1.42 17.44
CA ALA A 132 3.33 2.86 17.24
C ALA A 132 2.40 3.68 18.14
N PRO A 133 2.81 4.89 18.56
CA PRO A 133 1.97 5.79 19.35
C PRO A 133 0.64 6.14 18.67
N CYS A 134 0.63 6.13 17.33
CA CYS A 134 -0.57 6.28 16.53
C CYS A 134 -0.66 5.09 15.58
N PRO A 135 -1.55 4.12 15.77
CA PRO A 135 -1.63 2.96 14.89
C PRO A 135 -1.96 3.33 13.43
N ALA A 136 -1.29 2.68 12.48
CA ALA A 136 -1.52 2.88 11.04
C ALA A 136 -2.92 2.42 10.58
N ALA A 137 -3.51 1.49 11.32
CA ALA A 137 -4.81 0.89 11.05
C ALA A 137 -5.55 0.60 12.35
N PRO A 138 -6.90 0.54 12.31
CA PRO A 138 -7.66 -0.05 13.41
C PRO A 138 -7.34 -1.54 13.57
N GLN A 139 -7.61 -2.07 14.78
CA GLN A 139 -7.47 -3.50 15.04
C GLN A 139 -8.47 -4.30 14.21
N GLN A 140 -7.99 -5.36 13.55
CA GLN A 140 -8.77 -6.20 12.65
C GLN A 140 -8.46 -7.69 12.93
N PRO A 141 -9.40 -8.62 12.69
CA PRO A 141 -9.24 -10.01 13.10
C PRO A 141 -8.25 -10.81 12.23
N LYS A 142 -8.15 -10.46 10.94
CA LYS A 142 -7.38 -11.22 9.94
C LYS A 142 -6.06 -10.56 9.55
N PHE A 143 -5.92 -9.27 9.83
CA PHE A 143 -4.77 -8.47 9.42
C PHE A 143 -4.45 -7.45 10.49
N TYR A 144 -3.20 -7.02 10.52
CA TYR A 144 -2.80 -5.81 11.25
C TYR A 144 -1.76 -5.04 10.45
N ALA A 145 -1.76 -3.72 10.63
CA ALA A 145 -0.70 -2.86 10.12
C ALA A 145 0.36 -2.70 11.21
N ARG A 146 1.63 -2.86 10.84
CA ARG A 146 2.76 -2.47 11.67
C ARG A 146 3.34 -1.20 11.09
N THR A 147 3.25 -0.10 11.82
CA THR A 147 3.87 1.15 11.41
C THR A 147 5.39 1.00 11.27
N LEU A 148 5.92 1.43 10.13
CA LEU A 148 7.36 1.47 9.84
C LEU A 148 7.90 2.90 9.95
N TYR A 149 7.11 3.89 9.57
CA TYR A 149 7.49 5.31 9.64
C TYR A 149 6.26 6.19 9.86
N GLN A 150 6.42 7.20 10.72
CA GLN A 150 5.43 8.25 10.95
C GLN A 150 6.06 9.61 11.13
N SER A 151 5.47 10.60 10.47
CA SER A 151 5.80 12.01 10.60
C SER A 151 4.53 12.84 10.49
N ASN A 152 4.48 13.95 11.24
CA ASN A 152 3.44 14.97 11.12
C ASN A 152 3.65 15.89 9.90
N GLY A 153 4.70 15.67 9.13
CA GLY A 153 5.11 16.44 7.94
C GLY A 153 6.38 17.26 8.15
N GLU A 154 6.85 17.43 9.39
CA GLU A 154 8.05 18.21 9.71
C GLU A 154 9.35 17.54 9.23
N HIS A 155 9.46 16.21 9.41
CA HIS A 155 10.66 15.48 9.04
C HIS A 155 10.63 15.06 7.56
N PHE A 156 9.53 14.48 7.12
CA PHE A 156 9.26 14.13 5.72
C PHE A 156 7.77 14.28 5.48
N SER A 157 7.39 14.88 4.35
CA SER A 157 6.00 15.27 4.06
C SER A 157 5.47 14.56 2.81
N THR A 158 4.17 14.29 2.80
CA THR A 158 3.44 13.74 1.64
C THR A 158 3.97 12.38 1.15
N SER A 159 4.37 11.47 2.04
CA SER A 159 4.84 10.16 1.57
C SER A 159 3.81 9.47 0.69
N THR A 160 4.28 8.88 -0.41
CA THR A 160 3.48 8.11 -1.35
C THR A 160 3.83 6.64 -1.29
N THR A 161 5.11 6.32 -1.16
CA THR A 161 5.63 4.96 -1.29
C THR A 161 6.68 4.67 -0.23
N GLY A 162 6.71 3.41 0.23
CA GLY A 162 7.77 2.87 1.08
C GLY A 162 8.26 1.54 0.52
N ALA A 163 9.56 1.43 0.21
CA ALA A 163 10.19 0.20 -0.27
C ALA A 163 11.05 -0.42 0.84
N LEU A 164 10.73 -1.65 1.26
CA LEU A 164 11.29 -2.31 2.44
C LEU A 164 12.26 -3.42 2.04
N ASP A 165 13.53 -3.28 2.43
CA ASP A 165 14.50 -4.38 2.44
C ASP A 165 14.70 -4.83 3.90
N SER A 166 13.87 -5.80 4.32
CA SER A 166 13.90 -6.27 5.71
C SER A 166 15.18 -7.05 6.04
N LYS A 167 15.82 -7.66 5.04
CA LYS A 167 17.07 -8.42 5.19
C LYS A 167 18.27 -7.53 5.47
N ARG A 168 18.30 -6.33 4.86
CA ARG A 168 19.36 -5.33 5.08
C ARG A 168 18.98 -4.25 6.09
N GLY A 169 17.77 -4.33 6.65
CA GLY A 169 17.27 -3.37 7.62
C GLY A 169 17.16 -1.97 7.02
N ARG A 170 16.56 -1.85 5.84
CA ARG A 170 16.42 -0.59 5.11
C ARG A 170 14.99 -0.32 4.68
N LEU A 171 14.58 0.94 4.74
CA LEU A 171 13.32 1.46 4.22
C LEU A 171 13.58 2.76 3.46
N LEU A 172 13.22 2.79 2.19
CA LEU A 172 13.21 4.01 1.38
C LEU A 172 11.79 4.56 1.31
N VAL A 173 11.61 5.86 1.58
CA VAL A 173 10.31 6.53 1.51
C VAL A 173 10.37 7.66 0.49
N ALA A 174 9.45 7.64 -0.47
CA ALA A 174 9.28 8.68 -1.48
C ALA A 174 8.08 9.58 -1.13
N SER A 175 8.12 10.84 -1.57
CA SER A 175 7.08 11.83 -1.36
C SER A 175 6.41 12.28 -2.66
N LEU A 176 5.13 12.64 -2.60
CA LEU A 176 4.39 13.19 -3.74
C LEU A 176 4.87 14.60 -4.09
N TYR A 177 4.96 15.46 -3.07
CA TYR A 177 5.29 16.89 -3.21
C TYR A 177 6.49 17.32 -2.36
N GLY A 178 6.94 16.44 -1.45
CA GLY A 178 8.18 16.64 -0.70
C GLY A 178 9.42 16.52 -1.59
N LYS A 179 10.54 17.05 -1.10
CA LYS A 179 11.83 16.98 -1.78
C LYS A 179 12.64 15.78 -1.26
N GLY A 180 13.24 15.03 -2.18
CA GLY A 180 14.19 13.97 -1.88
C GLY A 180 13.55 12.60 -1.59
N ILE A 181 14.38 11.68 -1.10
CA ILE A 181 14.01 10.34 -0.66
C ILE A 181 14.52 10.20 0.77
N LEU A 182 13.67 9.72 1.67
CA LEU A 182 14.08 9.39 3.03
C LEU A 182 14.64 7.96 3.06
N ASP A 183 15.91 7.80 3.45
CA ASP A 183 16.56 6.51 3.68
C ASP A 183 16.66 6.24 5.19
N ILE A 184 15.93 5.22 5.66
CA ILE A 184 15.94 4.76 7.05
C ILE A 184 16.69 3.43 7.09
N SER A 185 17.66 3.33 7.99
CA SER A 185 18.39 2.08 8.24
C SER A 185 18.35 1.68 9.71
N TRP A 186 18.34 0.38 9.98
CA TRP A 186 18.41 -0.21 11.31
C TRP A 186 19.26 -1.49 11.30
N LYS A 187 19.68 -1.92 12.49
CA LYS A 187 20.38 -3.20 12.66
C LYS A 187 19.37 -4.34 12.65
N VAL A 188 19.60 -5.34 11.80
CA VAL A 188 18.82 -6.59 11.71
C VAL A 188 19.32 -7.60 12.73
#